data_AF-B2UM35-F1
#
_entry.id   AF-B2UM35-F1
#
_cell.length_a   1.000
_cell.length_b   1.000
_cell.length_c   1.000
_cell.angle_alpha   90.00
_cell.angle_beta   90.00
_cell.angle_gamma   90.00
#
_symmetry.space_group_name_H-M   'P 1'
#
loop_
_entity.id
_entity.type
_entity.pdbx_description
1 polymer ?
#
loop_
_entity_poly.entity_id
_entity_poly.type
_entity_poly.pdbx_seq_one_letter_code
_entity_poly.pdbx_strand_id
1 'polypeptide(L)'
;MLSSDYLSRIENLYTTYNNTIKLLIADIEAKYEKFPIELFNEIRALHDHIARCYIPDLKPETIKDEIAKAEGHIWRIILDCYKYLNIHLSDYVKNFEKRTKRVDLFVVDNGQFYVTYKKLHNEAIFSVREAKKIEGIDKTKSLKKYEDAYNQYTELYDHINSKISDINWAKRKYCVKFGLKALLWIASVILSSLITISVGCPKLQSIVEGVIACF
;
A
#
# COMPACT_ATOMS: atom_id res chain seq x y z
N MET A 1 -35.37 -0.25 33.77
CA MET A 1 -34.39 0.86 33.62
C MET A 1 -33.00 0.26 33.75
N LEU A 2 -32.06 0.59 32.85
CA LEU A 2 -30.70 0.04 32.89
C LEU A 2 -29.96 0.47 34.17
N SER A 3 -29.07 -0.40 34.66
CA SER A 3 -28.19 -0.05 35.79
C SER A 3 -27.17 1.02 35.36
N SER A 4 -26.61 1.75 36.33
CA SER A 4 -25.55 2.73 36.07
C SER A 4 -24.31 2.10 35.43
N ASP A 5 -23.96 0.87 35.83
CA ASP A 5 -22.87 0.09 35.23
C ASP A 5 -23.11 -0.16 33.73
N TYR A 6 -24.31 -0.60 33.36
CA TYR A 6 -24.64 -0.88 31.97
C TYR A 6 -24.65 0.39 31.11
N LEU A 7 -25.15 1.50 31.66
CA LEU A 7 -25.10 2.80 30.99
C LEU A 7 -23.65 3.24 30.72
N SER A 8 -22.78 3.15 31.74
CA SER A 8 -21.36 3.49 31.59
C SER A 8 -20.65 2.65 30.53
N ARG A 9 -20.94 1.34 30.46
CA ARG A 9 -20.40 0.46 29.41
C ARG A 9 -20.88 0.86 28.01
N ILE A 10 -22.16 1.18 27.85
CA ILE A 10 -22.72 1.63 26.56
C ILE A 10 -22.12 2.99 26.15
N GLU A 11 -21.93 3.92 27.09
CA GLU A 11 -21.25 5.20 26.84
C GLU A 11 -19.82 5.00 26.36
N ASN A 12 -19.08 4.03 26.91
CA ASN A 12 -17.74 3.68 26.43
C ASN A 12 -17.76 3.17 24.98
N LEU A 13 -18.75 2.36 24.59
CA LEU A 13 -18.89 1.90 23.19
C LEU A 13 -19.04 3.09 22.24
N TYR A 14 -19.90 4.05 22.57
CA TYR A 14 -20.09 5.25 21.75
C TYR A 14 -18.90 6.19 21.78
N THR A 15 -18.17 6.25 22.89
CA THR A 15 -16.91 6.99 22.99
C THR A 15 -15.86 6.42 22.04
N THR A 16 -15.67 5.10 22.02
CA THR A 16 -14.79 4.43 21.05
C THR A 16 -15.27 4.61 19.61
N TYR A 17 -16.59 4.55 19.38
CA TYR A 17 -17.16 4.81 18.07
C TYR A 17 -16.81 6.20 17.55
N ASN A 18 -17.02 7.23 18.38
CA ASN A 18 -16.79 8.62 18.01
C ASN A 18 -15.31 8.98 17.85
N ASN A 19 -14.46 8.50 18.76
CA ASN A 19 -13.07 8.94 18.85
C ASN A 19 -12.10 8.04 18.08
N THR A 20 -12.54 6.88 17.61
CA THR A 20 -11.66 5.92 16.92
C THR A 20 -12.29 5.44 15.62
N ILE A 21 -13.46 4.79 15.69
CA ILE A 21 -14.06 4.15 14.51
C ILE A 21 -14.42 5.18 13.43
N LYS A 22 -15.05 6.30 13.80
CA LYS A 22 -15.37 7.37 12.83
C LYS A 22 -14.16 7.89 12.08
N LEU A 23 -13.03 8.07 12.77
CA LEU A 23 -11.79 8.56 12.14
C LEU A 23 -11.22 7.54 11.15
N LEU A 24 -11.21 6.26 11.54
CA LEU A 24 -10.77 5.17 10.67
C LEU A 24 -11.68 5.00 9.44
N ILE A 25 -12.99 5.14 9.63
CA ILE A 25 -13.97 5.12 8.53
C ILE A 25 -13.73 6.27 7.57
N ALA A 26 -13.53 7.50 8.08
CA ALA A 26 -13.28 8.65 7.24
C ALA A 26 -12.02 8.45 6.37
N ASP A 27 -10.97 7.83 6.92
CA ASP A 27 -9.76 7.52 6.16
C ASP A 27 -9.99 6.41 5.12
N ILE A 28 -10.81 5.40 5.43
CA ILE A 28 -11.23 4.37 4.45
C ILE A 28 -12.01 5.01 3.30
N GLU A 29 -12.99 5.86 3.60
CA GLU A 29 -13.81 6.52 2.58
C GLU A 29 -12.96 7.44 1.70
N ALA A 30 -12.01 8.18 2.30
CA ALA A 30 -11.08 9.02 1.56
C ALA A 30 -10.16 8.23 0.60
N LYS A 31 -9.85 6.97 0.93
CA LYS A 31 -8.94 6.13 0.13
C LYS A 31 -9.64 5.19 -0.87
N TYR A 32 -10.82 4.66 -0.52
CA TYR A 32 -11.54 3.65 -1.30
C TYR A 32 -12.73 4.21 -2.08
N GLU A 33 -13.19 5.43 -1.77
CA GLU A 33 -14.40 6.06 -2.34
C GLU A 33 -15.70 5.21 -2.16
N LYS A 34 -15.62 4.13 -1.39
CA LYS A 34 -16.72 3.20 -1.11
C LYS A 34 -16.61 2.67 0.31
N PHE A 35 -17.76 2.57 0.95
CA PHE A 35 -17.86 2.00 2.29
C PHE A 35 -17.96 0.46 2.21
N PRO A 36 -17.09 -0.32 2.88
CA PRO A 36 -17.17 -1.77 2.87
C PRO A 36 -18.45 -2.30 3.52
N ILE A 37 -19.14 -3.23 2.86
CA ILE A 37 -20.42 -3.76 3.36
C ILE A 37 -20.24 -4.61 4.62
N GLU A 38 -19.11 -5.29 4.73
CA GLU A 38 -18.74 -6.07 5.91
C GLU A 38 -18.63 -5.16 7.14
N LEU A 39 -17.97 -4.01 6.98
CA LEU A 39 -17.87 -3.00 8.05
C LEU A 39 -19.24 -2.43 8.42
N PHE A 40 -20.12 -2.24 7.43
CA PHE A 40 -21.50 -1.77 7.67
C PHE A 40 -22.29 -2.77 8.50
N ASN A 41 -22.16 -4.06 8.17
CA ASN A 41 -22.84 -5.13 8.88
C ASN A 41 -22.40 -5.21 10.35
N GLU A 42 -21.12 -4.99 10.64
CA GLU A 42 -20.60 -4.97 12.01
C GLU A 42 -21.10 -3.75 12.80
N ILE A 43 -21.16 -2.57 12.18
CA ILE A 43 -21.74 -1.36 12.80
C ILE A 43 -23.23 -1.55 13.05
N ARG A 44 -23.96 -2.15 12.12
CA ARG A 44 -25.39 -2.46 12.33
C ARG A 44 -25.56 -3.44 13.48
N ALA A 45 -24.78 -4.52 13.53
CA ALA A 45 -24.84 -5.50 14.62
C ALA A 45 -24.53 -4.87 15.99
N LEU A 46 -23.54 -3.97 16.07
CA LEU A 46 -23.26 -3.18 17.25
C LEU A 46 -24.51 -2.45 17.76
N HIS A 47 -25.18 -1.69 16.89
CA HIS A 47 -26.37 -0.93 17.26
C HIS A 47 -27.57 -1.83 17.57
N ASP A 48 -27.72 -2.96 16.87
CA ASP A 48 -28.77 -3.95 17.15
C ASP A 48 -28.62 -4.53 18.56
N HIS A 49 -27.40 -4.87 18.98
CA HIS A 49 -27.12 -5.38 20.33
C HIS A 49 -27.35 -4.31 21.41
N ILE A 50 -26.97 -3.05 21.16
CA ILE A 50 -27.27 -1.95 22.08
C ILE A 50 -28.78 -1.75 22.19
N ALA A 51 -29.52 -1.74 21.08
CA ALA A 51 -30.97 -1.56 21.07
C ALA A 51 -31.70 -2.65 21.87
N ARG A 52 -31.25 -3.91 21.75
CA ARG A 52 -31.84 -5.04 22.51
C ARG A 52 -31.71 -4.90 24.02
N CYS A 53 -30.71 -4.16 24.51
CA CYS A 53 -30.57 -3.88 25.95
C CYS A 53 -31.75 -3.08 26.52
N TYR A 54 -32.52 -2.39 25.67
CA TYR A 54 -33.67 -1.57 26.06
C TYR A 54 -35.01 -2.27 25.93
N ILE A 55 -35.04 -3.55 25.55
CA ILE A 55 -36.29 -4.33 25.53
C ILE A 55 -36.84 -4.45 26.96
N PRO A 56 -38.15 -4.17 27.17
CA PRO A 56 -38.78 -4.29 28.49
C PRO A 56 -38.64 -5.71 29.06
N ASP A 57 -38.55 -5.80 30.39
CA ASP A 57 -38.55 -7.06 31.14
C ASP A 57 -37.41 -8.04 30.82
N LEU A 58 -36.34 -7.55 30.19
CA LEU A 58 -35.14 -8.35 29.93
C LEU A 58 -34.39 -8.66 31.24
N LYS A 59 -33.92 -9.90 31.38
CA LYS A 59 -33.12 -10.31 32.53
C LYS A 59 -31.76 -9.59 32.52
N PRO A 60 -31.23 -9.17 33.68
CA PRO A 60 -29.92 -8.50 33.76
C PRO A 60 -28.78 -9.26 33.09
N GLU A 61 -28.79 -10.59 33.19
CA GLU A 61 -27.80 -11.48 32.56
C GLU A 61 -27.85 -11.38 31.03
N THR A 62 -29.04 -11.31 30.45
CA THR A 62 -29.22 -11.13 29.01
C THR A 62 -28.73 -9.76 28.57
N ILE A 63 -28.98 -8.70 29.35
CA ILE A 63 -28.46 -7.35 29.05
C ILE A 63 -26.93 -7.37 29.07
N LYS A 64 -26.32 -8.00 30.08
CA LYS A 64 -24.87 -8.14 30.19
C LYS A 64 -24.27 -8.85 28.96
N ASP A 65 -24.93 -9.90 28.48
CA ASP A 65 -24.50 -10.66 27.30
C ASP A 65 -24.63 -9.83 26.01
N GLU A 66 -25.72 -9.07 25.84
CA GLU A 66 -25.89 -8.17 24.69
C GLU A 66 -24.83 -7.06 24.66
N ILE A 67 -24.48 -6.48 25.83
CA ILE A 67 -23.38 -5.51 25.92
C ILE A 67 -22.04 -6.17 25.59
N ALA A 68 -21.78 -7.39 26.06
CA ALA A 68 -20.54 -8.11 25.74
C ALA A 68 -20.42 -8.43 24.23
N LYS A 69 -21.54 -8.72 23.55
CA LYS A 69 -21.56 -8.88 22.09
C LYS A 69 -21.26 -7.56 21.38
N ALA A 70 -21.86 -6.46 21.83
CA ALA A 70 -21.58 -5.12 21.32
C ALA A 70 -20.09 -4.73 21.46
N GLU A 71 -19.47 -5.01 22.60
CA GLU A 71 -18.02 -4.86 22.83
C GLU A 71 -17.20 -5.68 21.81
N GLY A 72 -17.64 -6.92 21.53
CA GLY A 72 -17.03 -7.76 20.49
C GLY A 72 -17.11 -7.16 19.08
N HIS A 73 -18.23 -6.50 18.73
CA HIS A 73 -18.38 -5.81 17.47
C HIS A 73 -17.49 -4.57 17.37
N ILE A 74 -17.33 -3.77 18.45
CA ILE A 74 -16.36 -2.66 18.46
C ILE A 74 -14.96 -3.16 18.09
N TRP A 75 -14.50 -4.24 18.73
CA TRP A 75 -13.19 -4.81 18.41
C TRP A 75 -13.09 -5.24 16.95
N ARG A 76 -14.12 -5.91 16.41
CA ARG A 76 -14.14 -6.37 15.02
C ARG A 76 -14.13 -5.21 14.02
N ILE A 77 -14.91 -4.17 14.28
CA ILE A 77 -14.95 -2.95 13.45
C ILE A 77 -13.56 -2.32 13.36
N ILE A 78 -12.88 -2.10 14.49
CA ILE A 78 -11.54 -1.48 14.49
C ILE A 78 -10.52 -2.38 13.78
N LEU A 79 -10.57 -3.69 14.03
CA LEU A 79 -9.69 -4.65 13.36
C LEU A 79 -9.87 -4.62 11.84
N ASP A 80 -11.12 -4.69 11.38
CA ASP A 80 -11.43 -4.72 9.96
C ASP A 80 -11.06 -3.38 9.30
N CYS A 81 -11.26 -2.25 9.97
CA CYS A 81 -10.78 -0.95 9.52
C CYS A 81 -9.27 -0.98 9.23
N TYR A 82 -8.45 -1.42 10.20
CA TYR A 82 -7.01 -1.51 9.98
C TYR A 82 -6.64 -2.51 8.89
N LYS A 83 -7.36 -3.62 8.74
CA LYS A 83 -7.12 -4.56 7.64
C LYS A 83 -7.37 -3.91 6.28
N TYR A 84 -8.48 -3.20 6.09
CA TYR A 84 -8.76 -2.46 4.85
C TYR A 84 -7.66 -1.42 4.56
N LEU A 85 -7.34 -0.57 5.54
CA LEU A 85 -6.31 0.46 5.36
C LEU A 85 -4.93 -0.14 5.02
N ASN A 86 -4.53 -1.21 5.69
CA ASN A 86 -3.28 -1.92 5.40
C ASN A 86 -3.27 -2.53 3.99
N ILE A 87 -4.39 -3.12 3.54
CA ILE A 87 -4.51 -3.67 2.18
C ILE A 87 -4.33 -2.54 1.16
N HIS A 88 -5.02 -1.42 1.35
CA HIS A 88 -4.93 -0.26 0.46
C HIS A 88 -3.49 0.23 0.30
N LEU A 89 -2.83 0.49 1.44
CA LEU A 89 -1.47 1.03 1.43
C LEU A 89 -0.47 0.00 0.88
N SER A 90 -0.66 -1.29 1.16
CA SER A 90 0.14 -2.35 0.56
C SER A 90 -0.01 -2.37 -0.97
N ASP A 91 -1.22 -2.20 -1.50
CA ASP A 91 -1.45 -2.14 -2.94
C ASP A 91 -0.88 -0.86 -3.57
N TYR A 92 -0.94 0.27 -2.87
CA TYR A 92 -0.25 1.49 -3.26
C TYR A 92 1.26 1.24 -3.41
N VAL A 93 1.89 0.60 -2.43
CA VAL A 93 3.32 0.26 -2.45
C VAL A 93 3.64 -0.70 -3.60
N LYS A 94 2.84 -1.77 -3.80
CA LYS A 94 3.01 -2.68 -4.95
C LYS A 94 2.93 -1.93 -6.29
N ASN A 95 2.00 -1.00 -6.43
CA ASN A 95 1.86 -0.19 -7.64
C ASN A 95 3.02 0.79 -7.82
N PHE A 96 3.55 1.34 -6.72
CA PHE A 96 4.79 2.10 -6.74
C PHE A 96 5.95 1.24 -7.27
N GLU A 97 6.19 0.05 -6.69
CA GLU A 97 7.26 -0.87 -7.12
C GLU A 97 7.13 -1.28 -8.58
N LYS A 98 5.92 -1.56 -9.06
CA LYS A 98 5.67 -1.85 -10.48
C LYS A 98 6.08 -0.67 -11.38
N ARG A 99 5.75 0.56 -10.99
CA ARG A 99 6.05 1.79 -11.76
C ARG A 99 7.53 2.20 -11.69
N THR A 100 8.27 1.74 -10.69
CA THR A 100 9.68 2.09 -10.47
C THR A 100 10.65 0.92 -10.64
N LYS A 101 10.17 -0.26 -11.04
CA LYS A 101 10.96 -1.51 -11.18
C LYS A 101 12.31 -1.36 -11.91
N ARG A 102 12.40 -0.47 -12.90
CA ARG A 102 13.60 -0.27 -13.73
C ARG A 102 14.39 0.99 -13.37
N VAL A 103 13.90 1.76 -12.41
CA VAL A 103 14.51 3.03 -12.00
C VAL A 103 15.41 2.77 -10.81
N ASP A 104 16.63 3.27 -10.91
CA ASP A 104 17.52 3.31 -9.77
C ASP A 104 17.04 4.38 -8.79
N LEU A 105 16.45 3.93 -7.67
CA LEU A 105 15.94 4.81 -6.61
C LEU A 105 17.05 5.32 -5.68
N PHE A 106 18.28 4.81 -5.75
CA PHE A 106 19.40 5.34 -4.97
C PHE A 106 19.83 6.73 -5.41
N VAL A 107 19.46 7.15 -6.63
CA VAL A 107 19.73 8.51 -7.11
C VAL A 107 18.83 9.56 -6.44
N VAL A 108 17.77 9.13 -5.76
CA VAL A 108 16.85 10.02 -5.05
C VAL A 108 17.39 10.25 -3.64
N ASP A 109 17.46 11.52 -3.25
CA ASP A 109 17.83 11.93 -1.88
C ASP A 109 19.16 11.30 -1.41
N ASN A 110 20.15 11.24 -2.30
CA ASN A 110 21.47 10.63 -2.05
C ASN A 110 21.41 9.21 -1.49
N GLY A 111 20.39 8.42 -1.89
CA GLY A 111 20.21 7.04 -1.48
C GLY A 111 19.43 6.85 -0.20
N GLN A 112 19.26 7.90 0.61
CA GLN A 112 18.52 7.84 1.86
C GLN A 112 17.05 7.47 1.63
N PHE A 113 16.47 7.93 0.51
CA PHE A 113 15.11 7.59 0.12
C PHE A 113 14.89 6.07 0.10
N TYR A 114 15.74 5.33 -0.60
CA TYR A 114 15.57 3.89 -0.77
C TYR A 114 15.83 3.10 0.52
N VAL A 115 16.77 3.56 1.36
CA VAL A 115 17.04 2.97 2.67
C VAL A 115 15.81 3.06 3.57
N THR A 116 15.25 4.27 3.72
CA THR A 116 14.04 4.50 4.53
C THR A 116 12.84 3.73 3.95
N TYR A 117 12.66 3.76 2.62
CA TYR A 117 11.63 2.99 1.93
C TYR A 117 11.69 1.50 2.28
N LYS A 118 12.87 0.87 2.18
CA LYS A 118 13.04 -0.56 2.46
C LYS A 118 12.80 -0.89 3.93
N LYS A 119 13.25 -0.03 4.84
CA LYS A 119 13.02 -0.19 6.28
C LYS A 119 11.52 -0.20 6.57
N LEU A 120 10.81 0.87 6.24
CA LEU A 120 9.38 1.02 6.53
C LEU A 120 8.56 -0.09 5.86
N HIS A 121 8.87 -0.44 4.61
CA HIS A 121 8.16 -1.51 3.90
C HIS A 121 8.34 -2.88 4.58
N ASN A 122 9.57 -3.22 4.97
CA ASN A 122 9.85 -4.49 5.64
C ASN A 122 9.18 -4.55 7.02
N GLU A 123 9.22 -3.45 7.78
CA GLU A 123 8.59 -3.34 9.09
C GLU A 123 7.07 -3.50 8.98
N ALA A 124 6.43 -2.81 8.02
CA ALA A 124 4.99 -2.94 7.77
C ALA A 124 4.58 -4.38 7.42
N ILE A 125 5.32 -5.03 6.52
CA ILE A 125 5.09 -6.45 6.17
C ILE A 125 5.24 -7.34 7.40
N PHE A 126 6.27 -7.11 8.21
CA PHE A 126 6.52 -7.89 9.42
C PHE A 126 5.35 -7.74 10.40
N SER A 127 4.91 -6.51 10.68
CA SER A 127 3.79 -6.22 11.57
C SER A 127 2.50 -6.91 11.12
N VAL A 128 2.14 -6.86 9.83
CA VAL A 128 0.97 -7.58 9.30
C VAL A 128 1.10 -9.10 9.46
N ARG A 129 2.29 -9.66 9.21
CA ARG A 129 2.52 -11.10 9.35
C ARG A 129 2.37 -11.56 10.79
N GLU A 130 2.94 -10.83 11.73
CA GLU A 130 2.81 -11.12 13.16
C GLU A 130 1.37 -10.96 13.63
N ALA A 131 0.67 -9.91 13.19
CA ALA A 131 -0.74 -9.70 13.50
C ALA A 131 -1.60 -10.91 13.13
N LYS A 132 -1.41 -11.46 11.93
CA LYS A 132 -2.14 -12.64 11.42
C LYS A 132 -1.84 -13.91 12.22
N LYS A 133 -0.59 -14.12 12.64
CA LYS A 133 -0.21 -15.30 13.42
C LYS A 133 -0.88 -15.33 14.79
N ILE A 134 -0.98 -14.16 15.42
CA ILE A 134 -1.49 -14.05 16.80
C ILE A 134 -2.98 -13.71 16.87
N GLU A 135 -3.66 -13.44 15.75
CA GLU A 135 -5.07 -13.04 15.71
C GLU A 135 -6.01 -14.04 16.41
N GLY A 136 -5.77 -15.33 16.24
CA GLY A 136 -6.53 -16.40 16.91
C GLY A 136 -6.13 -16.67 18.36
N ILE A 137 -5.03 -16.07 18.84
CA ILE A 137 -4.43 -16.35 20.16
C ILE A 137 -4.65 -15.15 21.09
N ASP A 138 -4.23 -13.97 20.65
CA ASP A 138 -4.28 -12.71 21.39
C ASP A 138 -4.82 -11.60 20.49
N LYS A 139 -6.12 -11.34 20.65
CA LYS A 139 -6.87 -10.34 19.90
C LYS A 139 -6.36 -8.91 20.11
N THR A 140 -5.95 -8.59 21.33
CA THR A 140 -5.48 -7.23 21.69
C THR A 140 -4.12 -6.96 21.07
N LYS A 141 -3.20 -7.93 21.20
CA LYS A 141 -1.87 -7.82 20.60
C LYS A 141 -1.93 -7.86 19.07
N SER A 142 -2.82 -8.67 18.50
CA SER A 142 -3.07 -8.69 17.06
C SER A 142 -3.54 -7.34 16.54
N LEU A 143 -4.52 -6.72 17.22
CA LEU A 143 -5.02 -5.40 16.87
C LEU A 143 -3.90 -4.36 16.88
N LYS A 144 -3.07 -4.36 17.93
CA LYS A 144 -1.92 -3.45 18.02
C LYS A 144 -0.94 -3.65 16.86
N LYS A 145 -0.70 -4.89 16.44
CA LYS A 145 0.19 -5.19 15.30
C LYS A 145 -0.39 -4.72 13.96
N TYR A 146 -1.70 -4.78 13.78
CA TYR A 146 -2.35 -4.19 12.60
C TYR A 146 -2.29 -2.66 12.60
N GLU A 147 -2.44 -2.02 13.76
CA GLU A 147 -2.24 -0.57 13.93
C GLU A 147 -0.78 -0.17 13.65
N ASP A 148 0.21 -0.90 14.21
CA ASP A 148 1.64 -0.67 13.94
C ASP A 148 1.93 -0.73 12.43
N ALA A 149 1.39 -1.74 11.74
CA ALA A 149 1.51 -1.88 10.30
C ALA A 149 0.92 -0.69 9.55
N TYR A 150 -0.25 -0.22 9.97
CA TYR A 150 -0.93 0.92 9.35
C TYR A 150 -0.08 2.18 9.49
N ASN A 151 0.46 2.44 10.67
CA ASN A 151 1.33 3.60 10.91
C ASN A 151 2.60 3.54 10.03
N GLN A 152 3.25 2.37 9.94
CA GLN A 152 4.44 2.16 9.10
C GLN A 152 4.14 2.35 7.60
N TYR A 153 2.98 1.88 7.14
CA TYR A 153 2.56 2.07 5.77
C TYR A 153 2.18 3.52 5.46
N THR A 154 1.56 4.24 6.40
CA THR A 154 1.24 5.66 6.24
C THR A 154 2.51 6.50 6.18
N GLU A 155 3.47 6.25 7.07
CA GLU A 155 4.78 6.90 7.01
C GLU A 155 5.50 6.60 5.68
N LEU A 156 5.41 5.36 5.18
CA LEU A 156 5.94 4.99 3.88
C LEU A 156 5.25 5.72 2.73
N TYR A 157 3.93 5.85 2.79
CA TYR A 157 3.13 6.60 1.82
C TYR A 157 3.58 8.06 1.76
N ASP A 158 3.72 8.72 2.92
CA ASP A 158 4.18 10.10 3.01
C ASP A 158 5.62 10.26 2.53
N HIS A 159 6.50 9.32 2.88
CA HIS A 159 7.88 9.29 2.40
C HIS A 159 7.97 9.18 0.88
N ILE A 160 7.13 8.34 0.24
CA ILE A 160 7.05 8.24 -1.22
C ILE A 160 6.54 9.56 -1.83
N ASN A 161 5.46 10.12 -1.28
CA ASN A 161 4.81 11.28 -1.85
C ASN A 161 5.60 12.57 -1.69
N SER A 162 6.33 12.72 -0.57
CA SER A 162 7.21 13.87 -0.33
C SER A 162 8.37 13.98 -1.35
N LYS A 163 8.74 12.86 -1.98
CA LYS A 163 9.84 12.78 -2.97
C LYS A 163 9.35 12.48 -4.39
N ILE A 164 8.04 12.64 -4.67
CA ILE A 164 7.45 12.23 -5.94
C ILE A 164 8.04 12.95 -7.16
N SER A 165 8.43 14.22 -7.03
CA SER A 165 9.07 15.01 -8.08
C SER A 165 10.42 14.41 -8.48
N ASP A 166 11.24 14.08 -7.49
CA ASP A 166 12.60 13.56 -7.67
C ASP A 166 12.55 12.15 -8.25
N ILE A 167 11.60 11.34 -7.79
CA ILE A 167 11.31 10.02 -8.34
C ILE A 167 10.89 10.14 -9.82
N ASN A 168 10.01 11.09 -10.16
CA ASN A 168 9.58 11.32 -11.53
C ASN A 168 10.74 11.81 -12.42
N TRP A 169 11.64 12.64 -11.89
CA TRP A 169 12.85 13.03 -12.58
C TRP A 169 13.78 11.81 -12.82
N ALA A 170 13.97 10.95 -11.82
CA ALA A 170 14.75 9.72 -11.96
C ALA A 170 14.15 8.79 -13.03
N LYS A 171 12.81 8.66 -13.08
CA LYS A 171 12.08 7.93 -14.14
C LYS A 171 12.37 8.52 -15.51
N ARG A 172 12.26 9.85 -15.68
CA ARG A 172 12.54 10.52 -16.96
C ARG A 172 13.99 10.31 -17.39
N LYS A 173 14.94 10.47 -16.47
CA LYS A 173 16.38 10.26 -16.72
C LYS A 173 16.66 8.83 -17.17
N TYR A 174 16.03 7.84 -16.54
CA TYR A 174 16.11 6.45 -16.98
C TYR A 174 15.58 6.27 -18.41
N CYS A 175 14.37 6.78 -18.72
CA CYS A 175 13.79 6.66 -20.05
C CYS A 175 14.66 7.28 -21.14
N VAL A 176 15.21 8.48 -20.90
CA VAL A 176 16.12 9.15 -21.85
C VAL A 176 17.39 8.33 -22.07
N LYS A 177 18.03 7.86 -20.99
CA LYS A 177 19.23 7.01 -21.10
C LYS A 177 18.94 5.71 -21.85
N PHE A 178 17.79 5.09 -21.58
CA PHE A 178 17.36 3.87 -22.26
C PHE A 178 17.15 4.11 -23.76
N GLY A 179 16.45 5.19 -24.14
CA GLY A 179 16.25 5.57 -25.54
C GLY A 179 17.55 5.84 -26.28
N LEU A 180 18.48 6.59 -25.66
CA LEU A 180 19.80 6.85 -26.24
C LEU A 180 20.59 5.55 -26.47
N LYS A 181 20.57 4.61 -25.50
CA LYS A 181 21.22 3.30 -25.65
C LYS A 181 20.61 2.50 -26.81
N ALA A 182 19.28 2.50 -26.94
CA ALA A 182 18.61 1.82 -28.03
C ALA A 182 18.97 2.43 -29.40
N LEU A 183 19.01 3.76 -29.50
CA LEU A 183 19.42 4.46 -30.73
C LEU A 183 20.88 4.14 -31.11
N LEU A 184 21.79 4.17 -30.14
CA LEU A 184 23.20 3.81 -30.38
C LEU A 184 23.36 2.36 -30.82
N TRP A 185 22.57 1.45 -30.23
CA TRP A 185 22.56 0.05 -30.65
C TRP A 185 22.06 -0.12 -32.09
N ILE A 186 20.96 0.54 -32.47
CA ILE A 186 20.44 0.55 -33.85
C ILE A 186 21.48 1.12 -34.81
N ALA A 187 22.10 2.26 -34.47
CA ALA A 187 23.13 2.88 -35.30
C ALA A 187 24.33 1.95 -35.52
N SER A 188 24.75 1.22 -34.48
CA SER A 188 25.83 0.24 -34.58
C SER A 188 25.48 -0.93 -35.52
N VAL A 189 24.24 -1.41 -35.50
CA VAL A 189 23.76 -2.48 -36.41
C VAL A 189 23.69 -2.01 -37.86
N ILE A 190 23.26 -0.77 -38.09
CA ILE A 190 23.23 -0.18 -39.44
C ILE A 190 24.66 -0.03 -39.97
N LEU A 191 25.57 0.51 -39.16
CA LEU A 191 26.96 0.72 -39.56
C LEU A 191 27.67 -0.60 -39.88
N SER A 192 27.48 -1.64 -39.06
CA SER A 192 28.07 -2.96 -39.34
C SER A 192 27.51 -3.57 -40.63
N SER A 193 26.20 -3.46 -40.86
CA SER A 193 25.56 -3.95 -42.09
C SER A 193 26.10 -3.24 -43.33
N LEU A 194 26.28 -1.91 -43.26
CA LEU A 194 26.89 -1.13 -44.37
C LEU A 194 28.32 -1.57 -44.67
N ILE A 195 29.13 -1.83 -43.63
CA ILE A 195 30.50 -2.35 -43.78
C ILE A 195 30.49 -3.75 -44.42
N THR A 196 29.58 -4.64 -44.00
CA THR A 196 29.47 -5.97 -44.60
C THR A 196 29.06 -5.89 -46.08
N ILE A 197 28.14 -4.99 -46.44
CA ILE A 197 27.73 -4.79 -47.84
C ILE A 197 28.90 -4.25 -48.68
N SER A 198 29.65 -3.27 -48.16
CA SER A 198 30.77 -2.68 -48.90
C SER A 198 31.93 -3.67 -49.11
N VAL A 199 32.22 -4.51 -48.12
CA VAL A 199 33.28 -5.55 -48.19
C VAL A 199 32.81 -6.78 -48.98
N GLY A 200 31.54 -7.17 -48.88
CA GLY A 200 31.00 -8.37 -49.51
C GLY A 200 30.57 -8.19 -50.98
N CYS A 201 30.57 -6.97 -51.52
CA CYS A 201 30.19 -6.71 -52.90
C CYS A 201 31.45 -6.56 -53.80
N PRO A 202 31.81 -7.57 -54.61
CA PRO A 202 33.03 -7.53 -55.42
C PRO A 202 33.08 -6.38 -56.44
N LYS A 203 31.93 -5.88 -56.89
CA LYS A 203 31.84 -4.67 -57.75
C LYS A 203 32.29 -3.41 -57.03
N LEU A 204 31.94 -3.23 -55.75
CA LEU A 204 32.35 -2.07 -54.96
C LEU A 204 33.83 -2.16 -54.56
N GLN A 205 34.30 -3.37 -54.24
CA GLN A 205 35.71 -3.62 -53.95
C GLN A 205 36.61 -3.25 -55.15
N SER A 206 36.22 -3.62 -56.37
CA SER A 206 36.96 -3.26 -57.59
C SER A 206 36.99 -1.74 -57.89
N ILE A 207 35.96 -1.00 -57.48
CA ILE A 207 35.92 0.47 -57.64
C ILE A 207 36.84 1.14 -56.60
N VAL A 208 36.85 0.65 -55.36
CA VAL A 208 37.72 1.19 -54.30
C VAL A 208 39.19 0.88 -54.58
N GLU A 209 39.51 -0.33 -55.02
CA GLU A 209 40.87 -0.70 -55.45
C GLU A 209 41.32 0.10 -56.68
N GLY A 210 40.43 0.35 -57.64
CA GLY A 210 40.72 1.18 -58.82
C GLY A 210 41.00 2.65 -58.50
N VAL A 211 40.37 3.22 -57.47
CA VAL A 211 40.63 4.61 -57.04
C VAL A 211 41.94 4.73 -56.26
N ILE A 212 42.27 3.73 -55.43
CA ILE A 212 43.55 3.70 -54.69
C ILE A 212 44.73 3.50 -55.63
N ALA A 213 44.58 2.73 -56.71
CA ALA A 213 45.62 2.52 -57.72
C ALA A 213 45.87 3.74 -58.63
N CYS A 214 45.03 4.77 -58.58
CA CYS A 214 45.20 6.02 -59.33
C CYS A 214 45.88 7.15 -58.54
N PHE A 215 46.31 6.89 -57.30
CA PHE A 215 47.24 7.72 -56.52
C PHE A 215 48.57 6.99 -56.35
#